data_AF-A0A9D1MEC2-F1
#
_entry.id   AF-A0A9D1MEC2-F1
#
_cell.length_a   1.000
_cell.length_b   1.000
_cell.length_c   1.000
_cell.angle_alpha   90.00
_cell.angle_beta   90.00
_cell.angle_gamma   90.00
#
_symmetry.space_group_name_H-M   'P 1'
#
loop_
_entity.id
_entity.type
_entity.pdbx_description
1 polymer ?
#
loop_
_entity_poly.entity_id
_entity_poly.type
_entity_poly.pdbx_seq_one_letter_code
_entity_poly.pdbx_strand_id
1 'polypeptide(L)'
;MKENILVDWTDDIILLNDNYADKGLYAGYIGVVVENLIEKMGIVLADFFNPVTGEDIAILVEIKKEDFRVYSGTLEDQKIGKEFKDLFKK
;
A
#
# COMPACT_ATOMS: atom_id res chain seq x y z
N MET A 1 4.58 -6.83 -21.08
CA MET A 1 4.82 -6.69 -19.64
C MET A 1 4.01 -5.48 -19.20
N LYS A 2 3.05 -5.61 -18.29
CA LYS A 2 2.35 -4.44 -17.76
C LYS A 2 3.34 -3.69 -16.87
N GLU A 3 3.74 -2.50 -17.30
CA GLU A 3 4.53 -1.61 -16.47
C GLU A 3 3.72 -1.28 -15.22
N ASN A 4 4.36 -1.37 -14.04
CA ASN A 4 3.80 -0.98 -12.74
C ASN A 4 3.68 0.55 -12.67
N ILE A 5 2.90 1.15 -13.55
CA ILE A 5 2.65 2.59 -13.58
C ILE A 5 1.44 2.84 -12.70
N LEU A 6 1.62 3.66 -11.67
CA LEU A 6 0.51 4.28 -10.95
C LEU A 6 -0.19 5.24 -11.91
N VAL A 7 -1.45 4.94 -12.22
CA VAL A 7 -2.25 5.66 -13.20
C VAL A 7 -3.08 6.76 -12.52
N ASP A 8 -3.51 6.55 -11.28
CA ASP A 8 -4.39 7.48 -10.57
C ASP A 8 -4.02 7.68 -9.08
N TRP A 9 -4.40 8.84 -8.52
CA TRP A 9 -4.21 9.25 -7.11
C TRP A 9 -5.13 8.49 -6.14
N THR A 10 -5.54 7.29 -6.51
CA THR A 10 -6.38 6.37 -5.74
C THR A 10 -5.95 4.93 -5.94
N ASP A 11 -4.76 4.70 -6.53
CA ASP A 11 -4.24 3.36 -6.73
C ASP A 11 -3.86 2.75 -5.38
N ASP A 12 -4.33 1.54 -5.16
CA ASP A 12 -3.94 0.72 -4.03
C ASP A 12 -2.51 0.19 -4.25
N ILE A 13 -1.69 0.24 -3.21
CA ILE A 13 -0.34 -0.31 -3.20
C ILE A 13 -0.19 -1.37 -2.12
N ILE A 14 0.67 -2.34 -2.39
CA ILE A 14 1.04 -3.40 -1.45
C ILE A 14 2.49 -3.17 -1.02
N LEU A 15 2.73 -3.10 0.28
CA LEU A 15 4.09 -3.02 0.83
C LEU A 15 4.83 -4.35 0.63
N LEU A 16 6.09 -4.26 0.24
CA LEU A 16 6.95 -5.41 -0.07
C LEU A 16 7.88 -5.81 1.08
N ASN A 17 8.01 -4.96 2.11
CA ASN A 17 8.93 -5.15 3.23
C ASN A 17 8.46 -4.42 4.50
N ASP A 18 9.18 -4.63 5.59
CA ASP A 18 8.88 -4.11 6.93
C ASP A 18 9.67 -2.82 7.26
N ASN A 19 10.13 -2.06 6.26
CA ASN A 19 10.92 -0.84 6.47
C ASN A 19 10.19 0.27 7.25
N TYR A 20 8.86 0.15 7.37
CA TYR A 20 7.95 1.13 7.98
C TYR A 20 7.31 0.60 9.27
N ALA A 21 7.90 -0.42 9.89
CA ALA A 21 7.38 -1.04 11.11
C ALA A 21 7.31 -0.06 12.30
N ASP A 22 8.17 0.95 12.33
CA ASP A 22 8.13 2.06 13.30
C ASP A 22 6.85 2.90 13.20
N LYS A 23 6.18 2.86 12.04
CA LYS A 23 4.87 3.47 11.77
C LYS A 23 3.71 2.48 11.87
N GLY A 24 3.98 1.25 12.33
CA GLY A 24 2.97 0.19 12.42
C GLY A 24 2.59 -0.44 11.08
N LEU A 25 3.43 -0.28 10.04
CA LEU A 25 3.19 -0.81 8.70
C LEU A 25 4.15 -1.98 8.39
N TYR A 26 3.62 -3.05 7.82
CA TYR A 26 4.36 -4.29 7.55
C TYR A 26 4.14 -4.78 6.11
N ALA A 27 5.00 -5.67 5.65
CA ALA A 27 4.87 -6.31 4.35
C ALA A 27 3.47 -6.92 4.16
N GLY A 28 2.90 -6.72 2.97
CA GLY A 28 1.54 -7.16 2.63
C GLY A 28 0.43 -6.20 3.07
N TYR A 29 0.74 -5.13 3.82
CA TYR A 29 -0.25 -4.08 4.09
C TYR A 29 -0.62 -3.35 2.80
N ILE A 30 -1.90 -3.00 2.70
CA ILE A 30 -2.47 -2.30 1.55
C ILE A 30 -2.75 -0.86 1.96
N GLY A 31 -2.23 0.08 1.18
CA GLY A 31 -2.46 1.51 1.34
C GLY A 31 -2.98 2.13 0.05
N VAL A 32 -3.59 3.31 0.18
CA VAL A 32 -4.11 4.10 -0.94
C VAL A 32 -3.12 5.22 -1.22
N VAL A 33 -2.62 5.32 -2.44
CA VAL A 33 -1.77 6.44 -2.84
C VAL A 33 -2.61 7.72 -2.87
N VAL A 34 -2.14 8.76 -2.17
CA VAL A 34 -2.78 10.10 -2.17
C VAL A 34 -2.01 11.10 -3.02
N GLU A 35 -0.69 10.92 -3.17
CA GLU A 35 0.14 11.74 -4.05
C GLU A 35 1.27 10.91 -4.67
N ASN A 36 1.45 11.03 -5.99
CA ASN A 36 2.54 10.37 -6.71
C ASN A 36 3.69 11.36 -6.95
N LEU A 37 4.82 11.15 -6.28
CA LEU A 37 6.02 11.98 -6.37
C LEU A 37 7.22 11.21 -6.95
N ILE A 38 6.98 10.10 -7.65
CA ILE A 38 8.03 9.17 -8.08
C ILE A 38 9.04 9.85 -9.01
N GLU A 39 8.59 10.64 -9.97
CA GLU A 39 9.49 11.29 -10.93
C GLU A 39 10.41 12.33 -10.28
N LYS A 40 9.96 12.97 -9.19
CA LYS A 40 10.70 14.03 -8.51
C LYS A 40 11.56 13.51 -7.36
N MET A 41 11.05 12.54 -6.61
CA MET A 41 11.58 12.13 -5.31
C MET A 41 11.70 10.61 -5.16
N GLY A 42 11.19 9.81 -6.09
CA GLY A 42 11.21 8.35 -6.00
C GLY A 42 10.26 7.78 -4.95
N ILE A 43 9.26 8.54 -4.52
CA ILE A 43 8.30 8.15 -3.47
C ILE A 43 6.85 8.37 -3.89
N VAL A 44 5.94 7.80 -3.13
CA VAL A 44 4.52 8.17 -3.07
C VAL A 44 4.16 8.58 -1.64
N LEU A 45 3.14 9.40 -1.49
CA LEU A 45 2.42 9.54 -0.22
C LEU A 45 1.24 8.58 -0.24
N ALA A 46 1.07 7.82 0.84
CA ALA A 46 -0.01 6.85 0.96
C ALA A 46 -0.64 6.85 2.36
N ASP A 47 -1.95 6.59 2.37
CA ASP A 47 -2.74 6.38 3.58
C ASP A 47 -3.03 4.89 3.78
N PHE A 48 -2.95 4.43 5.02
CA PHE A 48 -3.21 3.06 5.43
C PHE A 48 -4.33 3.05 6.46
N PHE A 49 -5.37 2.28 6.17
CA PHE A 49 -6.56 2.16 7.01
C PHE A 49 -6.77 0.71 7.42
N ASN A 50 -7.40 0.52 8.57
CA ASN A 50 -7.90 -0.78 8.96
C ASN A 50 -8.97 -1.25 7.95
N PRO A 51 -8.78 -2.38 7.26
CA PRO A 51 -9.68 -2.83 6.19
C PRO A 51 -11.04 -3.35 6.70
N VAL A 52 -11.25 -3.39 8.01
CA VAL A 52 -12.49 -3.80 8.66
C VAL A 52 -13.22 -2.61 9.29
N THR A 53 -12.52 -1.74 10.02
CA THR A 53 -13.12 -0.61 10.75
C THR A 53 -13.05 0.71 10.00
N GLY A 54 -12.13 0.85 9.04
CA GLY A 54 -11.83 2.11 8.37
C GLY A 54 -11.03 3.10 9.22
N GLU A 55 -10.59 2.70 10.43
CA GLU A 55 -9.75 3.55 11.29
C GLU A 55 -8.35 3.72 10.70
N ASP A 56 -7.77 4.90 10.90
CA ASP A 56 -6.42 5.22 10.46
C ASP A 56 -5.38 4.30 11.13
N ILE A 57 -4.52 3.71 10.32
CA ILE A 57 -3.29 3.04 10.80
C ILE A 57 -2.14 4.04 10.70
N ALA A 58 -1.94 4.62 9.52
CA ALA A 58 -0.93 5.64 9.26
C ALA A 58 -1.34 6.48 8.05
N ILE A 59 -1.22 7.80 8.15
CA ILE A 59 -1.69 8.77 7.15
C ILE A 59 -0.50 9.55 6.59
N LEU A 60 -0.53 9.88 5.30
CA LEU A 60 0.49 10.64 4.57
C LEU A 60 1.90 10.08 4.75
N VAL A 61 2.03 8.76 4.63
CA VAL A 61 3.33 8.10 4.76
C VAL A 61 4.09 8.14 3.44
N GLU A 62 5.33 8.61 3.48
CA GLU A 62 6.27 8.52 2.36
C GLU A 62 6.70 7.06 2.16
N ILE A 63 6.34 6.46 1.03
CA ILE A 63 6.74 5.11 0.64
C ILE A 63 7.62 5.18 -0.61
N LYS A 64 8.80 4.57 -0.56
CA LYS A 64 9.72 4.52 -1.71
C LYS A 64 9.20 3.61 -2.81
N LYS A 65 9.47 3.97 -4.07
CA LYS A 65 9.07 3.22 -5.26
C LYS A 65 9.45 1.74 -5.20
N GLU A 66 10.62 1.43 -4.65
CA GLU A 66 11.15 0.07 -4.52
C GLU A 66 10.48 -0.76 -3.40
N ASP A 67 9.78 -0.12 -2.48
CA ASP A 67 9.19 -0.78 -1.30
C ASP A 67 7.72 -1.16 -1.51
N PHE A 68 7.13 -0.84 -2.66
CA PHE A 68 5.76 -1.20 -2.97
C PHE A 68 5.59 -1.71 -4.40
N ARG A 69 4.45 -2.36 -4.64
CA ARG A 69 3.91 -2.58 -5.99
C ARG A 69 2.44 -2.21 -6.03
N VAL A 70 1.93 -1.89 -7.21
CA VAL A 70 0.51 -1.59 -7.40
C VAL A 70 -0.32 -2.85 -7.17
N TYR A 71 -1.39 -2.73 -6.40
CA TYR A 71 -2.43 -3.74 -6.28
C TYR A 71 -3.24 -3.73 -7.58
N SER A 72 -3.06 -4.77 -8.39
CA SER A 72 -3.60 -4.85 -9.76
C SER A 72 -4.84 -5.75 -9.87
N GLY A 73 -5.31 -6.29 -8.75
CA GLY A 73 -6.47 -7.18 -8.67
C GLY A 73 -6.24 -8.58 -9.22
N THR A 74 -4.99 -9.00 -9.41
CA THR A 74 -4.65 -10.40 -9.77
C THR A 74 -5.10 -11.38 -8.68
N LEU A 75 -5.12 -12.68 -8.99
CA LEU A 75 -5.44 -13.71 -7.98
C LEU A 75 -4.48 -13.68 -6.78
N GLU A 76 -3.21 -13.36 -7.02
CA GLU A 76 -2.22 -13.19 -5.96
C GLU A 76 -2.55 -11.96 -5.09
N ASP A 77 -2.90 -10.84 -5.72
CA ASP A 77 -3.28 -9.62 -5.01
C ASP A 77 -4.54 -9.83 -4.17
N GLN A 78 -5.54 -10.51 -4.74
CA GLN A 78 -6.76 -10.86 -4.01
C GLN A 78 -6.49 -11.74 -2.79
N LYS A 79 -5.51 -12.66 -2.88
CA LYS A 79 -5.06 -13.48 -1.76
C LYS A 79 -4.41 -12.61 -0.68
N ILE A 80 -3.52 -11.70 -1.06
CA ILE A 80 -2.88 -10.75 -0.15
C ILE A 80 -3.91 -9.83 0.50
N GLY A 81 -4.86 -9.29 -0.27
CA GLY A 81 -5.93 -8.44 0.27
C GLY A 81 -6.82 -9.18 1.27
N LYS A 82 -7.08 -10.48 1.03
CA LYS A 82 -7.77 -11.32 2.00
C LYS A 82 -6.92 -11.53 3.27
N GLU A 83 -5.65 -11.89 3.12
CA GLU A 83 -4.72 -12.09 4.25
C GLU A 83 -4.59 -10.81 5.09
N PHE A 84 -4.39 -9.66 4.44
CA PHE A 84 -4.39 -8.35 5.07
C PHE A 84 -5.68 -8.11 5.85
N LYS A 85 -6.85 -8.33 5.25
CA LYS A 85 -8.14 -8.17 5.95
C LYS A 85 -8.29 -9.12 7.14
N ASP A 86 -7.83 -10.37 6.99
CA ASP A 86 -7.91 -11.40 8.03
C ASP A 86 -7.06 -11.05 9.27
N LEU A 87 -5.99 -10.26 9.13
CA LEU A 87 -5.20 -9.74 10.28
C LEU A 87 -6.03 -8.86 11.25
N PHE A 88 -7.09 -8.21 10.75
CA PHE A 88 -7.90 -7.26 11.53
C PHE A 88 -9.28 -7.81 11.88
N LYS A 89 -9.60 -9.02 11.45
CA LYS A 89 -10.80 -9.74 11.90
C LYS A 89 -10.51 -10.32 13.29
N LYS A 90 -11.04 -9.66 14.33
CA LYS A 90 -11.07 -10.21 15.68
C LYS A 90 -11.84 -11.53 15.74
#